data_AF-A0A0F9I007-F1
#
_entry.id   AF-A0A0F9I007-F1
#
_cell.length_a   1.000
_cell.length_b   1.000
_cell.length_c   1.000
_cell.angle_alpha   90.00
_cell.angle_beta   90.00
_cell.angle_gamma   90.00
#
_symmetry.space_group_name_H-M   'P 1'
#
loop_
_entity.id
_entity.type
_entity.pdbx_description
1 polymer ?
#
loop_
_entity_poly.entity_id
_entity_poly.type
_entity_poly.pdbx_seq_one_letter_code
_entity_poly.pdbx_strand_id
1 'polypeptide(L)'
;GEYGANTYRLVYELSADEGKTWTEPEAMDLSGRGSAYGIIKLQNGQLLWVTTKNVAEVGYYCGACKIFIGTWREDLSGVDWESPATIDADLDLSRQGVSEPHACQFTDGRIFIVFRMDGLTPSQDDPGKPALKSFSISEDNGRTWTKPAPLCYEDGRYVYSSTSFPDTFYSSKNGKPYVIININKNPCTGCDPRTVLQIAELNTDPVAVKRDTIAIIDERLPEHHFHVRLSNWITLEERESKNMLLFMKLQMSEHCPVRSGYDFNCYRYEIILPD
;
A
#
# COMPACT_ATOMS: atom_id res chain seq x y z
N GLY A 1 -14.72 30.89 -15.28
CA GLY A 1 -15.88 30.19 -14.71
C GLY A 1 -15.37 29.25 -13.66
N GLU A 2 -15.33 29.73 -12.42
CA GLU A 2 -14.67 29.10 -11.27
C GLU A 2 -15.45 27.86 -10.81
N TYR A 3 -15.11 26.69 -11.36
CA TYR A 3 -15.39 25.43 -10.68
C TYR A 3 -14.19 25.13 -9.78
N GLY A 4 -14.44 25.28 -8.48
CA GLY A 4 -13.45 25.40 -7.42
C GLY A 4 -12.43 24.26 -7.38
N ALA A 5 -11.18 24.64 -7.16
CA ALA A 5 -10.22 23.73 -6.56
C ALA A 5 -10.77 23.33 -5.18
N ASN A 6 -11.23 22.09 -5.03
CA ASN A 6 -11.52 21.52 -3.71
C ASN A 6 -10.21 21.57 -2.91
N THR A 7 -10.08 22.60 -2.06
CA THR A 7 -8.99 22.75 -1.10
C THR A 7 -9.40 21.99 0.16
N TYR A 8 -9.34 20.67 0.09
CA TYR A 8 -9.43 19.88 1.32
C TYR A 8 -8.09 19.96 2.05
N ARG A 9 -8.15 19.96 3.38
CA ARG A 9 -6.98 19.81 4.24
C ARG A 9 -7.07 18.46 4.90
N LEU A 10 -5.96 17.74 4.96
CA LEU A 10 -5.88 16.58 5.84
C LEU A 10 -5.69 17.10 7.27
N VAL A 11 -6.52 16.59 8.17
CA VAL A 11 -6.43 16.85 9.60
C VAL A 11 -6.22 15.52 10.31
N TYR A 12 -5.65 15.58 11.50
CA TYR A 12 -5.55 14.43 12.39
C TYR A 12 -6.06 14.81 13.79
N GLU A 13 -6.58 13.82 14.48
CA GLU A 13 -7.03 13.92 15.86
C GLU A 13 -6.40 12.76 16.64
N LEU A 14 -6.16 12.97 17.93
CA LEU A 14 -5.55 11.98 18.81
C LEU A 14 -6.55 11.58 19.89
N SER A 15 -6.52 10.30 20.26
CA SER A 15 -7.24 9.79 21.41
C SER A 15 -6.27 9.09 22.35
N ALA A 16 -6.34 9.44 23.63
CA ALA A 16 -5.56 8.84 24.71
C ALA A 16 -6.38 7.86 25.57
N ASP A 17 -7.65 7.62 25.22
CA ASP A 17 -8.62 6.88 26.04
C ASP A 17 -9.38 5.81 25.24
N GLU A 18 -8.69 5.19 24.29
CA GLU A 18 -9.21 4.11 23.44
C GLU A 18 -10.36 4.57 22.51
N GLY A 19 -10.29 5.80 22.02
CA GLY A 19 -11.23 6.37 21.05
C GLY A 19 -12.51 6.93 21.66
N LYS A 20 -12.57 7.13 22.99
CA LYS A 20 -13.75 7.67 23.67
C LYS A 20 -13.83 9.20 23.53
N THR A 21 -12.68 9.87 23.57
CA THR A 21 -12.53 11.30 23.32
C THR A 21 -11.38 11.57 22.35
N TRP A 22 -11.45 12.72 21.69
CA TRP A 22 -10.52 13.14 20.64
C TRP A 22 -10.08 14.59 20.89
N THR A 23 -8.84 14.90 20.54
CA THR A 23 -8.34 16.28 20.51
C THR A 23 -9.06 17.09 19.43
N GLU A 24 -8.93 18.42 19.48
CA GLU A 24 -9.30 19.26 18.34
C GLU A 24 -8.49 18.86 17.07
N PRO A 25 -9.08 18.96 15.87
CA PRO A 25 -8.38 18.62 14.63
C PRO A 25 -7.15 19.50 14.39
N GLU A 26 -5.97 18.89 14.26
CA GLU A 26 -4.75 19.57 13.83
C GLU A 26 -4.55 19.37 12.32
N ALA A 27 -4.32 20.45 11.59
CA ALA A 27 -4.09 20.39 10.14
C ALA A 27 -2.66 19.93 9.82
N MET A 28 -2.53 18.98 8.90
CA MET A 28 -1.24 18.65 8.28
C MET A 28 -0.99 19.49 7.03
N ASP A 29 0.25 19.90 6.83
CA ASP A 29 0.70 20.54 5.58
C ASP A 29 0.88 19.51 4.45
N LEU A 30 -0.24 19.07 3.92
CA LEU A 30 -0.34 18.47 2.59
C LEU A 30 -0.72 19.55 1.59
N SER A 31 0.27 20.20 0.98
CA SER A 31 0.05 20.96 -0.24
C SER A 31 -0.38 20.01 -1.37
N GLY A 32 -1.69 19.98 -1.67
CA GLY A 32 -2.25 19.37 -2.88
C GLY A 32 -3.31 18.29 -2.64
N ARG A 33 -3.79 17.68 -3.74
CA ARG A 33 -4.73 16.55 -3.68
C ARG A 33 -3.98 15.28 -3.26
N GLY A 34 -4.16 14.85 -2.02
CA GLY A 34 -3.49 13.65 -1.50
C GLY A 34 -4.41 12.66 -0.80
N SER A 35 -3.94 11.43 -0.69
CA SER A 35 -4.62 10.35 0.06
C SER A 35 -3.64 9.75 1.07
N ALA A 36 -4.16 9.41 2.24
CA ALA A 36 -3.40 8.81 3.32
C ALA A 36 -3.76 7.31 3.44
N TYR A 37 -2.77 6.51 3.79
CA TYR A 37 -2.89 5.06 3.98
C TYR A 37 -2.50 4.71 5.41
N GLY A 38 -1.53 3.81 5.63
CA GLY A 38 -1.09 3.43 6.97
C GLY A 38 -0.17 4.45 7.66
N ILE A 39 -0.27 4.50 8.99
CA ILE A 39 0.75 5.05 9.89
C ILE A 39 1.38 3.88 10.63
N ILE A 40 2.70 3.81 10.69
CA ILE A 40 3.42 2.83 11.51
C ILE A 40 4.21 3.51 12.61
N LYS A 41 4.36 2.83 13.74
CA LYS A 41 5.33 3.20 14.76
C LYS A 41 6.67 2.55 14.44
N LEU A 42 7.71 3.36 14.29
CA LEU A 42 9.08 2.91 14.13
C LEU A 42 9.65 2.41 15.48
N GLN A 43 10.68 1.57 15.41
CA GLN A 43 11.38 0.99 16.56
C GLN A 43 11.96 2.06 17.50
N ASN A 44 12.34 3.23 16.96
CA ASN A 44 12.82 4.37 17.74
C ASN A 44 11.70 5.18 18.42
N GLY A 45 10.43 4.78 18.26
CA GLY A 45 9.26 5.43 18.84
C GLY A 45 8.61 6.51 17.99
N GLN A 46 9.25 6.96 16.91
CA GLN A 46 8.66 7.90 15.96
C GLN A 46 7.54 7.25 15.14
N LEU A 47 6.70 8.08 14.53
CA LEU A 47 5.68 7.65 13.59
C LEU A 47 6.19 7.87 12.16
N LEU A 48 5.93 6.92 11.28
CA LEU A 48 6.08 7.10 9.84
C LEU A 48 4.69 7.11 9.21
N TRP A 49 4.41 8.16 8.44
CA TRP A 49 3.20 8.26 7.65
C TRP A 49 3.55 8.54 6.19
N VAL A 50 3.06 7.68 5.30
CA VAL A 50 3.27 7.81 3.86
C VAL A 50 1.97 8.18 3.18
N THR A 51 2.00 9.22 2.34
CA THR A 51 0.82 9.73 1.64
C THR A 51 1.06 9.76 0.14
N THR A 52 0.02 9.58 -0.66
CA THR A 52 0.10 9.83 -2.11
C THR A 52 -0.21 11.30 -2.38
N LYS A 53 0.60 11.94 -3.21
CA LYS A 53 0.42 13.29 -3.75
C LYS A 53 0.22 13.18 -5.26
N ASN A 54 -0.87 13.78 -5.76
CA ASN A 54 -1.05 13.93 -7.20
C ASN A 54 -0.14 15.04 -7.73
N VAL A 55 0.71 14.72 -8.70
CA VAL A 55 1.58 15.67 -9.39
C VAL A 55 0.82 16.15 -10.63
N ALA A 56 0.25 17.35 -10.53
CA ALA A 56 -0.73 17.89 -11.49
C ALA A 56 -0.23 18.04 -12.94
N GLU A 57 1.07 17.91 -13.20
CA GLU A 57 1.66 18.19 -14.51
C GLU A 57 1.56 17.02 -15.52
N VAL A 58 1.27 15.78 -15.08
CA VAL A 58 1.35 14.59 -15.96
C VAL A 58 0.02 13.81 -16.06
N GLY A 59 -1.11 14.46 -15.76
CA GLY A 59 -2.45 13.87 -15.88
C GLY A 59 -3.05 13.39 -14.57
N TYR A 60 -4.28 12.88 -14.65
CA TYR A 60 -5.20 12.72 -13.51
C TYR A 60 -4.76 11.71 -12.42
N TYR A 61 -3.69 10.94 -12.65
CA TYR A 61 -3.22 9.86 -11.77
C TYR A 61 -1.69 9.72 -11.69
N CYS A 62 -0.90 10.78 -11.92
CA CYS A 62 0.54 10.71 -11.68
C CYS A 62 0.83 10.96 -10.19
N GLY A 63 1.21 9.89 -9.48
CA GLY A 63 1.46 9.90 -8.04
C GLY A 63 2.94 9.97 -7.68
N ALA A 64 3.26 10.81 -6.72
CA ALA A 64 4.47 10.67 -5.90
C ALA A 64 4.03 10.39 -4.45
N CYS A 65 4.89 9.76 -3.65
CA CYS A 65 4.61 9.49 -2.25
C CYS A 65 5.40 10.46 -1.35
N LYS A 66 4.72 11.25 -0.53
CA LYS A 66 5.33 12.16 0.45
C LYS A 66 5.48 11.45 1.79
N ILE A 67 6.67 11.56 2.38
CA ILE A 67 7.04 10.90 3.63
C ILE A 67 6.91 11.89 4.77
N PHE A 68 6.26 11.47 5.85
CA PHE A 68 6.16 12.23 7.09
C PHE A 68 6.76 11.43 8.24
N ILE A 69 7.59 12.08 9.04
CA ILE A 69 8.11 11.55 10.30
C ILE A 69 7.49 12.36 11.43
N GLY A 70 6.79 11.68 12.33
CA GLY A 70 6.15 12.27 13.50
C GLY A 70 6.92 11.97 14.78
N THR A 71 7.18 13.00 15.57
CA THR A 71 7.77 12.86 16.91
C THR A 71 6.72 13.27 17.94
N TRP A 72 6.45 12.40 18.91
CA TRP A 72 5.56 12.75 20.02
C TRP A 72 6.13 13.89 20.85
N ARG A 73 5.29 14.88 21.17
CA ARG A 73 5.63 15.91 22.17
C ARG A 73 5.79 15.25 23.55
N GLU A 74 6.66 15.80 24.41
CA GLU A 74 6.96 15.21 25.72
C GLU A 74 5.72 15.02 26.62
N ASP A 75 4.75 15.91 26.50
CA ASP A 75 3.48 15.88 27.26
C ASP A 75 2.38 15.04 26.59
N LEU A 76 2.68 14.39 25.47
CA LEU A 76 1.74 13.62 24.64
C LEU A 76 0.53 14.42 24.14
N SER A 77 0.61 15.75 24.14
CA SER A 77 -0.46 16.63 23.64
C SER A 77 -0.62 16.60 22.13
N GLY A 78 0.40 16.14 21.40
CA GLY A 78 0.42 16.16 19.95
C GLY A 78 1.64 15.47 19.34
N VAL A 79 1.73 15.55 18.02
CA VAL A 79 2.84 15.03 17.23
C VAL A 79 3.42 16.15 16.37
N ASP A 80 4.72 16.35 16.45
CA ASP A 80 5.43 17.28 15.58
C ASP A 80 5.88 16.54 14.31
N TRP A 81 5.37 17.00 13.17
CA TRP A 81 5.56 16.35 11.88
C TRP A 81 6.62 17.08 11.04
N GLU A 82 7.58 16.32 10.50
CA GLU A 82 8.47 16.77 9.43
C GLU A 82 8.21 15.96 8.15
N SER A 83 8.53 16.53 6.99
CA SER A 83 8.41 15.84 5.70
C SER A 83 9.76 15.80 4.98
N PRO A 84 10.64 14.85 5.31
CA PRO A 84 12.02 14.87 4.83
C PRO A 84 12.19 14.46 3.36
N ALA A 85 11.23 13.72 2.80
CA ALA A 85 11.39 13.10 1.48
C ALA A 85 10.10 13.02 0.67
N THR A 86 10.28 12.86 -0.64
CA THR A 86 9.25 12.46 -1.59
C THR A 86 9.83 11.38 -2.50
N ILE A 87 9.07 10.33 -2.75
CA ILE A 87 9.43 9.20 -3.60
C ILE A 87 8.59 9.27 -4.87
N ASP A 88 9.24 9.30 -6.02
CA ASP A 88 8.63 9.17 -7.34
C ASP A 88 9.20 7.96 -8.09
N ALA A 89 8.51 7.52 -9.13
CA ALA A 89 9.01 6.47 -10.02
C ALA A 89 9.63 7.07 -11.26
N ASP A 90 10.56 6.32 -11.85
CA ASP A 90 10.98 6.56 -13.22
C ASP A 90 9.78 6.46 -14.17
N LEU A 91 9.60 7.45 -15.04
CA LEU A 91 8.52 7.44 -16.04
C LEU A 91 8.70 6.32 -17.07
N ASP A 92 9.93 5.83 -17.22
CA ASP A 92 10.21 4.63 -18.01
C ASP A 92 9.66 3.38 -17.32
N LEU A 93 9.45 3.36 -16.00
CA LEU A 93 8.82 2.24 -15.31
C LEU A 93 7.31 2.40 -15.23
N SER A 94 6.84 3.60 -14.93
CA SER A 94 5.41 3.89 -14.80
C SER A 94 5.09 5.35 -15.12
N ARG A 95 4.22 5.56 -16.11
CA ARG A 95 3.68 6.90 -16.42
C ARG A 95 2.73 7.45 -15.34
N GLN A 96 2.26 6.59 -14.44
CA GLN A 96 1.39 6.96 -13.32
C GLN A 96 2.16 7.15 -12.00
N GLY A 97 3.48 6.95 -11.98
CA GLY A 97 4.28 7.07 -10.76
C GLY A 97 3.94 6.01 -9.71
N VAL A 98 4.03 6.38 -8.44
CA VAL A 98 3.75 5.52 -7.27
C VAL A 98 2.59 6.05 -6.45
N SER A 99 1.76 5.13 -5.95
CA SER A 99 0.58 5.45 -5.15
C SER A 99 0.27 4.34 -4.15
N GLU A 100 -0.74 4.55 -3.30
CA GLU A 100 -1.24 3.58 -2.31
C GLU A 100 -0.14 2.88 -1.48
N PRO A 101 0.83 3.63 -0.90
CA PRO A 101 1.96 3.07 -0.18
C PRO A 101 1.56 2.39 1.13
N HIS A 102 2.20 1.25 1.42
CA HIS A 102 2.18 0.60 2.73
C HIS A 102 3.60 0.29 3.19
N ALA A 103 3.86 0.45 4.49
CA ALA A 103 5.19 0.40 5.05
C ALA A 103 5.28 -0.61 6.19
N CYS A 104 6.44 -1.25 6.34
CA CYS A 104 6.83 -1.95 7.55
C CYS A 104 8.32 -1.72 7.84
N GLN A 105 8.74 -1.90 9.09
CA GLN A 105 10.15 -1.81 9.47
C GLN A 105 10.69 -3.20 9.78
N PHE A 106 11.81 -3.55 9.13
CA PHE A 106 12.53 -4.79 9.38
C PHE A 106 13.28 -4.74 10.71
N THR A 107 13.69 -5.90 11.21
CA THR A 107 14.46 -6.05 12.47
C THR A 107 15.77 -5.27 12.51
N ASP A 108 16.39 -5.06 11.35
CA ASP A 108 17.66 -4.35 11.23
C ASP A 108 17.47 -2.82 11.17
N GLY A 109 16.23 -2.35 11.33
CA GLY A 109 15.88 -0.92 11.31
C GLY A 109 15.56 -0.38 9.93
N ARG A 110 15.84 -1.12 8.84
CA ARG A 110 15.46 -0.70 7.49
C ARG A 110 13.96 -0.62 7.36
N ILE A 111 13.47 0.40 6.68
CA ILE A 111 12.04 0.59 6.40
C ILE A 111 11.77 0.19 4.96
N PHE A 112 10.82 -0.71 4.77
CA PHE A 112 10.32 -1.13 3.46
C PHE A 112 8.98 -0.49 3.17
N ILE A 113 8.84 0.10 1.98
CA ILE A 113 7.55 0.55 1.46
C ILE A 113 7.26 -0.21 0.17
N VAL A 114 6.05 -0.75 0.04
CA VAL A 114 5.49 -1.26 -1.22
C VAL A 114 4.50 -0.26 -1.79
N PHE A 115 4.52 -0.09 -3.12
CA PHE A 115 3.66 0.84 -3.84
C PHE A 115 2.75 0.12 -4.83
N ARG A 116 1.55 0.68 -5.01
CA ARG A 116 0.81 0.50 -6.24
C ARG A 116 1.54 1.24 -7.35
N MET A 117 1.80 0.52 -8.43
CA MET A 117 2.43 1.07 -9.63
C MET A 117 1.79 0.43 -10.86
N ASP A 118 1.58 1.23 -11.91
CA ASP A 118 1.11 0.73 -13.19
C ASP A 118 2.27 0.25 -14.06
N GLY A 119 1.96 -0.63 -15.00
CA GLY A 119 2.87 -0.94 -16.10
C GLY A 119 2.87 0.15 -17.17
N LEU A 120 3.56 -0.12 -18.28
CA LEU A 120 3.45 0.65 -19.50
C LEU A 120 2.65 -0.15 -20.53
N THR A 121 1.52 0.40 -20.96
CA THR A 121 0.76 -0.19 -22.06
C THR A 121 1.62 -0.20 -23.33
N PRO A 122 1.67 -1.33 -24.07
CA PRO A 122 2.36 -1.39 -25.35
C PRO A 122 1.84 -0.33 -26.33
N SER A 123 2.72 0.19 -27.17
CA SER A 123 2.41 1.10 -28.26
C SER A 123 3.05 0.63 -29.56
N GLN A 124 2.87 1.36 -30.65
CA GLN A 124 3.50 1.03 -31.93
C GLN A 124 5.03 0.97 -31.84
N ASP A 125 5.64 1.79 -30.97
CA ASP A 125 7.09 1.99 -30.88
C ASP A 125 7.70 1.43 -29.59
N ASP A 126 6.89 0.91 -28.66
CA ASP A 126 7.33 0.42 -27.35
C ASP A 126 6.58 -0.88 -26.99
N PRO A 127 7.28 -1.99 -26.72
CA PRO A 127 6.64 -3.26 -26.32
C PRO A 127 5.89 -3.18 -24.98
N GLY A 128 6.03 -2.09 -24.23
CA GLY A 128 5.41 -1.89 -22.93
C GLY A 128 6.12 -2.64 -21.80
N LYS A 129 5.61 -2.47 -20.59
CA LYS A 129 6.09 -3.09 -19.36
C LYS A 129 4.89 -3.60 -18.57
N PRO A 130 4.98 -4.79 -17.96
CA PRO A 130 3.91 -5.31 -17.13
C PRO A 130 3.68 -4.42 -15.91
N ALA A 131 2.46 -4.42 -15.40
CA ALA A 131 2.17 -3.94 -14.07
C ALA A 131 2.84 -4.87 -13.04
N LEU A 132 3.49 -4.23 -12.07
CA LEU A 132 4.22 -4.84 -10.97
C LEU A 132 3.95 -4.01 -9.72
N LYS A 133 4.14 -4.62 -8.56
CA LYS A 133 4.40 -3.81 -7.36
C LYS A 133 5.85 -3.37 -7.38
N SER A 134 6.10 -2.13 -6.95
CA SER A 134 7.45 -1.64 -6.70
C SER A 134 7.65 -1.42 -5.22
N PHE A 135 8.91 -1.33 -4.80
CA PHE A 135 9.25 -1.03 -3.43
C PHE A 135 10.42 -0.05 -3.34
N SER A 136 10.56 0.59 -2.19
CA SER A 136 11.69 1.42 -1.83
C SER A 136 12.12 1.12 -0.38
N ILE A 137 13.42 1.29 -0.10
CA ILE A 137 14.03 1.07 1.20
C ILE A 137 14.60 2.37 1.75
N SER A 138 14.44 2.59 3.05
CA SER A 138 15.19 3.57 3.82
C SER A 138 16.05 2.89 4.87
N GLU A 139 17.27 3.38 5.06
CA GLU A 139 18.23 2.90 6.07
C GLU A 139 18.49 3.94 7.18
N ASP A 140 17.85 5.10 7.10
CA ASP A 140 18.10 6.27 7.94
C ASP A 140 16.83 6.80 8.62
N ASN A 141 15.94 5.89 9.03
CA ASN A 141 14.64 6.18 9.65
C ASN A 141 13.69 6.99 8.77
N GLY A 142 13.70 6.77 7.46
CA GLY A 142 12.75 7.36 6.53
C GLY A 142 13.15 8.73 6.01
N ARG A 143 14.38 9.20 6.26
CA ARG A 143 14.87 10.50 5.79
C ARG A 143 15.28 10.47 4.32
N THR A 144 15.87 9.37 3.87
CA THR A 144 16.21 9.11 2.47
C THR A 144 15.75 7.72 2.03
N TRP A 145 15.58 7.56 0.72
CA TRP A 145 14.93 6.39 0.12
C TRP A 145 15.62 5.98 -1.18
N THR A 146 15.71 4.68 -1.44
CA THR A 146 16.13 4.17 -2.75
C THR A 146 15.10 4.52 -3.82
N LYS A 147 15.52 4.58 -5.10
CA LYS A 147 14.54 4.64 -6.20
C LYS A 147 13.62 3.41 -6.18
N PRO A 148 12.33 3.54 -6.55
CA PRO A 148 11.45 2.39 -6.66
C PRO A 148 12.01 1.32 -7.58
N ALA A 149 12.07 0.09 -7.08
CA ALA A 149 12.51 -1.09 -7.82
C ALA A 149 11.35 -2.10 -7.94
N PRO A 150 11.28 -2.91 -9.02
CA PRO A 150 10.24 -3.92 -9.16
C PRO A 150 10.37 -4.99 -8.08
N LEU A 151 9.24 -5.42 -7.53
CA LEU A 151 9.19 -6.56 -6.61
C LEU A 151 9.36 -7.87 -7.40
N CYS A 152 10.36 -8.65 -7.03
CA CYS A 152 10.73 -9.90 -7.68
C CYS A 152 10.65 -11.08 -6.71
N TYR A 153 10.64 -12.29 -7.27
CA TYR A 153 10.97 -13.50 -6.54
C TYR A 153 12.48 -13.60 -6.31
N GLU A 154 12.89 -14.53 -5.45
CA GLU A 154 14.30 -14.79 -5.10
C GLU A 154 15.19 -15.13 -6.31
N ASP A 155 14.60 -15.67 -7.38
CA ASP A 155 15.30 -15.97 -8.64
C ASP A 155 15.36 -14.78 -9.62
N GLY A 156 14.97 -13.59 -9.16
CA GLY A 156 14.97 -12.35 -9.93
C GLY A 156 13.81 -12.22 -10.93
N ARG A 157 12.93 -13.22 -11.06
CA ARG A 157 11.75 -13.11 -11.93
C ARG A 157 10.71 -12.18 -11.30
N TYR A 158 10.01 -11.43 -12.14
CA TYR A 158 8.96 -10.52 -11.70
C TYR A 158 7.81 -11.22 -10.98
N VAL A 159 7.29 -10.53 -9.95
CA VAL A 159 5.98 -10.83 -9.37
C VAL A 159 4.93 -10.03 -10.13
N TYR A 160 4.31 -10.63 -11.15
CA TYR A 160 3.24 -9.95 -11.88
C TYR A 160 2.08 -9.63 -10.94
N SER A 161 1.66 -8.38 -10.95
CA SER A 161 0.58 -7.91 -10.10
C SER A 161 -0.10 -6.73 -10.77
N SER A 162 -1.42 -6.76 -10.83
CA SER A 162 -2.21 -5.65 -11.38
C SER A 162 -1.91 -4.33 -10.66
N THR A 163 -2.28 -3.22 -11.26
CA THR A 163 -2.24 -1.87 -10.68
C THR A 163 -3.31 -1.75 -9.59
N SER A 164 -3.06 -2.43 -8.47
CA SER A 164 -3.97 -2.66 -7.35
C SER A 164 -3.33 -2.27 -6.03
N PHE A 165 -4.16 -2.19 -5.00
CA PHE A 165 -3.75 -1.90 -3.63
C PHE A 165 -2.76 -2.97 -3.13
N PRO A 166 -1.57 -2.60 -2.65
CA PRO A 166 -0.70 -3.50 -1.90
C PRO A 166 -0.89 -3.31 -0.40
N ASP A 167 -0.35 -4.25 0.38
CA ASP A 167 -0.16 -4.07 1.81
C ASP A 167 1.08 -4.84 2.28
N THR A 168 1.68 -4.37 3.37
CA THR A 168 2.83 -5.02 4.00
C THR A 168 2.84 -4.75 5.49
N PHE A 169 3.29 -5.74 6.26
CA PHE A 169 3.43 -5.63 7.69
C PHE A 169 4.57 -6.50 8.17
N TYR A 170 5.05 -6.20 9.37
CA TYR A 170 5.99 -7.03 10.10
C TYR A 170 5.23 -7.70 11.24
N SER A 171 5.20 -9.05 11.27
CA SER A 171 4.43 -9.77 12.27
C SER A 171 5.13 -9.78 13.61
N SER A 172 4.41 -9.41 14.67
CA SER A 172 4.92 -9.56 16.04
C SER A 172 4.90 -11.00 16.53
N LYS A 173 4.22 -11.90 15.82
CA LYS A 173 4.13 -13.33 16.15
C LYS A 173 5.45 -14.05 15.95
N ASN A 174 6.04 -13.91 14.77
CA ASN A 174 7.21 -14.68 14.34
C ASN A 174 8.38 -13.83 13.86
N GLY A 175 8.25 -12.51 13.90
CA GLY A 175 9.31 -11.59 13.53
C GLY A 175 9.64 -11.62 12.04
N LYS A 176 8.64 -11.78 11.17
CA LYS A 176 8.84 -11.80 9.71
C LYS A 176 8.01 -10.75 8.98
N PRO A 177 8.55 -10.14 7.92
CA PRO A 177 7.80 -9.27 7.04
C PRO A 177 6.96 -10.07 6.04
N TYR A 178 5.76 -9.59 5.78
CA TYR A 178 4.83 -10.15 4.81
C TYR A 178 4.34 -9.09 3.84
N VAL A 179 3.97 -9.54 2.65
CA VAL A 179 3.31 -8.71 1.63
C VAL A 179 1.98 -9.35 1.23
N ILE A 180 0.94 -8.53 1.07
CA ILE A 180 -0.38 -8.95 0.59
C ILE A 180 -0.66 -8.22 -0.72
N ILE A 181 -0.77 -8.98 -1.82
CA ILE A 181 -0.90 -8.45 -3.18
C ILE A 181 -1.71 -9.43 -4.07
N ASN A 182 -2.27 -8.93 -5.16
CA ASN A 182 -2.85 -9.78 -6.21
C ASN A 182 -1.71 -10.32 -7.11
N ILE A 183 -1.29 -11.56 -6.92
CA ILE A 183 -0.25 -12.19 -7.76
C ILE A 183 -0.92 -12.84 -8.97
N ASN A 184 -0.50 -12.40 -10.16
CA ASN A 184 -1.05 -12.84 -11.44
C ASN A 184 -0.12 -13.83 -12.13
N LYS A 185 -0.71 -14.87 -12.74
CA LYS A 185 0.06 -15.89 -13.48
C LYS A 185 0.75 -15.32 -14.72
N ASN A 186 0.09 -14.36 -15.37
CA ASN A 186 0.55 -13.75 -16.62
C ASN A 186 0.79 -12.25 -16.41
N PRO A 187 1.65 -11.63 -17.24
CA PRO A 187 1.74 -10.18 -17.36
C PRO A 187 0.35 -9.54 -17.50
N CYS A 188 0.13 -8.44 -16.80
CA CYS A 188 -1.08 -7.63 -16.90
C CYS A 188 -0.71 -6.14 -16.98
N THR A 189 -1.62 -5.30 -17.44
CA THR A 189 -1.50 -3.84 -17.41
C THR A 189 -2.78 -3.27 -16.81
N GLY A 190 -2.68 -2.15 -16.08
CA GLY A 190 -3.84 -1.55 -15.44
C GLY A 190 -4.38 -2.35 -14.27
N CYS A 191 -5.61 -2.01 -13.87
CA CYS A 191 -6.17 -2.42 -12.59
C CYS A 191 -6.57 -3.89 -12.48
N ASP A 192 -6.72 -4.63 -13.58
CA ASP A 192 -7.24 -6.00 -13.57
C ASP A 192 -6.21 -6.99 -14.17
N PRO A 193 -6.23 -8.28 -13.77
CA PRO A 193 -7.18 -8.92 -12.86
C PRO A 193 -6.80 -8.78 -11.37
N ARG A 194 -7.83 -8.77 -10.50
CA ARG A 194 -7.71 -8.84 -9.02
C ARG A 194 -8.53 -10.00 -8.46
N THR A 195 -8.57 -11.11 -9.19
CA THR A 195 -9.48 -12.25 -8.91
C THR A 195 -8.91 -13.24 -7.90
N VAL A 196 -7.67 -13.05 -7.44
CA VAL A 196 -7.03 -13.81 -6.36
C VAL A 196 -6.28 -12.82 -5.49
N LEU A 197 -6.39 -12.96 -4.17
CA LEU A 197 -5.62 -12.21 -3.20
C LEU A 197 -4.68 -13.18 -2.48
N GLN A 198 -3.40 -12.84 -2.39
CA GLN A 198 -2.39 -13.70 -1.80
C GLN A 198 -1.55 -12.96 -0.76
N ILE A 199 -1.00 -13.72 0.16
CA ILE A 199 0.04 -13.30 1.11
C ILE A 199 1.32 -14.11 0.88
N ALA A 200 2.47 -13.50 1.10
CA ALA A 200 3.76 -14.18 1.08
C ALA A 200 4.74 -13.56 2.07
N GLU A 201 5.68 -14.36 2.57
CA GLU A 201 6.83 -13.89 3.35
C GLU A 201 7.80 -13.14 2.42
N LEU A 202 8.39 -12.06 2.92
CA LEU A 202 9.47 -11.35 2.24
C LEU A 202 10.83 -11.82 2.78
N ASN A 203 11.75 -12.14 1.86
CA ASN A 203 13.18 -12.11 2.19
C ASN A 203 13.61 -10.64 2.34
N THR A 204 14.49 -10.33 3.30
CA THR A 204 14.91 -8.95 3.60
C THR A 204 16.25 -8.57 2.96
N ASP A 205 17.04 -9.55 2.53
CA ASP A 205 18.32 -9.32 1.85
C ASP A 205 18.69 -10.48 0.89
N PRO A 206 18.58 -10.30 -0.44
CA PRO A 206 17.93 -9.16 -1.09
C PRO A 206 16.42 -9.16 -0.85
N VAL A 207 15.79 -7.98 -0.93
CA VAL A 207 14.33 -7.86 -0.82
C VAL A 207 13.65 -8.62 -1.96
N ALA A 208 12.92 -9.69 -1.62
CA ALA A 208 12.24 -10.53 -2.60
C ALA A 208 11.05 -11.27 -1.97
N VAL A 209 10.06 -11.64 -2.79
CA VAL A 209 8.97 -12.52 -2.39
C VAL A 209 9.46 -13.97 -2.35
N LYS A 210 9.27 -14.65 -1.22
CA LYS A 210 9.60 -16.08 -1.08
C LYS A 210 8.51 -16.92 -1.73
N ARG A 211 8.81 -17.48 -2.90
CA ARG A 211 7.79 -18.07 -3.79
C ARG A 211 7.08 -19.27 -3.15
N ASP A 212 7.78 -20.06 -2.36
CA ASP A 212 7.27 -21.24 -1.67
C ASP A 212 6.35 -20.92 -0.48
N THR A 213 6.32 -19.66 -0.03
CA THR A 213 5.45 -19.19 1.07
C THR A 213 4.13 -18.58 0.61
N ILE A 214 3.88 -18.49 -0.70
CA ILE A 214 2.66 -17.90 -1.22
C ILE A 214 1.44 -18.71 -0.77
N ALA A 215 0.52 -18.05 -0.07
CA ALA A 215 -0.78 -18.58 0.31
C ALA A 215 -1.91 -17.71 -0.26
N ILE A 216 -3.01 -18.36 -0.65
CA ILE A 216 -4.22 -17.68 -1.11
C ILE A 216 -5.03 -17.26 0.13
N ILE A 217 -5.38 -15.99 0.21
CA ILE A 217 -6.34 -15.47 1.20
C ILE A 217 -7.76 -15.70 0.70
N ASP A 218 -8.02 -15.35 -0.57
CA ASP A 218 -9.31 -15.52 -1.22
C ASP A 218 -9.14 -15.60 -2.74
N GLU A 219 -10.09 -16.25 -3.41
CA GLU A 219 -10.11 -16.40 -4.86
C GLU A 219 -11.52 -16.31 -5.45
N ARG A 220 -11.59 -15.92 -6.72
CA ARG A 220 -12.86 -15.82 -7.45
C ARG A 220 -13.58 -17.17 -7.49
N LEU A 221 -14.75 -17.21 -6.87
CA LEU A 221 -15.68 -18.34 -6.92
C LEU A 221 -16.38 -18.45 -8.29
N PRO A 222 -16.93 -19.63 -8.67
CA PRO A 222 -17.62 -19.83 -9.93
C PRO A 222 -18.80 -18.87 -10.19
N GLU A 223 -19.55 -18.52 -9.15
CA GLU A 223 -20.66 -17.58 -9.17
C GLU A 223 -20.20 -16.12 -9.34
N HIS A 224 -18.93 -15.85 -9.06
CA HIS A 224 -18.41 -14.50 -9.17
C HIS A 224 -18.19 -14.10 -10.62
N HIS A 225 -18.59 -12.87 -10.96
CA HIS A 225 -18.29 -12.28 -12.26
C HIS A 225 -16.78 -12.25 -12.50
N PHE A 226 -16.32 -12.43 -13.74
CA PHE A 226 -14.89 -12.48 -14.07
C PHE A 226 -14.12 -11.17 -13.77
N HIS A 227 -14.85 -10.09 -13.50
CA HIS A 227 -14.35 -8.78 -13.09
C HIS A 227 -14.52 -8.48 -11.59
N VAL A 228 -14.77 -9.50 -10.77
CA VAL A 228 -14.67 -9.34 -9.31
C VAL A 228 -13.24 -8.94 -8.93
N ARG A 229 -13.15 -8.08 -7.93
CA ARG A 229 -11.91 -7.56 -7.37
C ARG A 229 -11.86 -7.88 -5.89
N LEU A 230 -10.83 -8.62 -5.52
CA LEU A 230 -10.38 -8.90 -4.16
C LEU A 230 -9.26 -7.90 -3.86
N SER A 231 -9.64 -6.68 -3.47
CA SER A 231 -8.71 -5.55 -3.33
C SER A 231 -9.27 -4.48 -2.40
N ASN A 232 -8.38 -3.61 -1.91
CA ASN A 232 -8.71 -2.48 -1.05
C ASN A 232 -9.32 -2.95 0.27
N TRP A 233 -8.44 -3.49 1.12
CA TRP A 233 -8.74 -4.02 2.44
C TRP A 233 -8.13 -3.15 3.53
N ILE A 234 -8.43 -3.49 4.78
CA ILE A 234 -7.74 -2.99 5.97
C ILE A 234 -7.28 -4.18 6.78
N THR A 235 -6.07 -4.11 7.34
CA THR A 235 -5.52 -5.13 8.23
C THR A 235 -5.41 -4.65 9.67
N LEU A 236 -5.50 -5.59 10.62
CA LEU A 236 -5.27 -5.37 12.03
C LEU A 236 -4.62 -6.62 12.63
N GLU A 237 -3.46 -6.50 13.28
CA GLU A 237 -2.91 -7.59 14.08
C GLU A 237 -3.69 -7.68 15.39
N GLU A 238 -4.33 -8.83 15.63
CA GLU A 238 -5.08 -9.08 16.86
C GLU A 238 -4.11 -9.25 18.04
N ARG A 239 -4.42 -8.63 19.18
CA ARG A 239 -3.45 -8.43 20.27
C ARG A 239 -3.08 -9.73 20.99
N GLU A 240 -4.03 -10.65 21.16
CA GLU A 240 -3.81 -11.88 21.95
C GLU A 240 -3.22 -13.01 21.10
N SER A 241 -3.87 -13.34 20.00
CA SER A 241 -3.50 -14.40 19.06
C SER A 241 -2.32 -14.04 18.15
N LYS A 242 -2.08 -12.73 17.94
CA LYS A 242 -1.13 -12.21 16.95
C LYS A 242 -1.46 -12.61 15.51
N ASN A 243 -2.68 -13.08 15.26
CA ASN A 243 -3.16 -13.34 13.92
C ASN A 243 -3.45 -12.02 13.22
N MET A 244 -3.26 -12.02 11.90
CA MET A 244 -3.61 -10.86 11.09
C MET A 244 -5.08 -10.95 10.67
N LEU A 245 -5.89 -9.99 11.10
CA LEU A 245 -7.26 -9.83 10.62
C LEU A 245 -7.25 -8.98 9.36
N LEU A 246 -7.96 -9.42 8.33
CA LEU A 246 -8.15 -8.67 7.09
C LEU A 246 -9.64 -8.46 6.83
N PHE A 247 -10.03 -7.21 6.60
CA PHE A 247 -11.40 -6.81 6.31
C PHE A 247 -11.48 -6.31 4.87
N MET A 248 -12.25 -6.99 4.04
CA MET A 248 -12.33 -6.70 2.61
C MET A 248 -13.78 -6.74 2.13
N LYS A 249 -14.16 -5.75 1.31
CA LYS A 249 -15.40 -5.80 0.54
C LYS A 249 -15.11 -6.38 -0.84
N LEU A 250 -16.02 -7.20 -1.35
CA LEU A 250 -16.00 -7.54 -2.77
C LEU A 250 -16.25 -6.28 -3.58
N GLN A 251 -15.40 -6.04 -4.57
CA GLN A 251 -15.51 -4.91 -5.49
C GLN A 251 -15.64 -5.39 -6.92
N MET A 252 -16.19 -4.55 -7.79
CA MET A 252 -16.25 -4.83 -9.24
C MET A 252 -15.34 -3.88 -10.00
N SER A 253 -14.78 -4.38 -11.10
CA SER A 253 -14.11 -3.50 -12.07
C SER A 253 -15.04 -2.40 -12.57
N GLU A 254 -14.48 -1.23 -12.86
CA GLU A 254 -15.15 -0.21 -13.67
C GLU A 254 -15.61 -0.76 -15.02
N HIS A 255 -15.00 -1.84 -15.52
CA HIS A 255 -15.41 -2.52 -16.75
C HIS A 255 -16.52 -3.56 -16.56
N CYS A 256 -16.91 -3.89 -15.32
CA CYS A 256 -18.01 -4.80 -15.06
C CYS A 256 -19.37 -4.13 -15.38
N PRO A 257 -20.23 -4.70 -16.24
CA PRO A 257 -21.54 -4.11 -16.53
C PRO A 257 -22.55 -4.30 -15.38
N VAL A 258 -22.28 -5.21 -14.44
CA VAL A 258 -23.15 -5.49 -13.30
C VAL A 258 -22.93 -4.45 -12.21
N ARG A 259 -23.95 -3.63 -11.93
CA ARG A 259 -23.89 -2.56 -10.92
C ARG A 259 -24.79 -2.78 -9.70
N SER A 260 -25.66 -3.80 -9.73
CA SER A 260 -26.63 -4.07 -8.68
C SER A 260 -26.83 -5.57 -8.48
N GLY A 261 -27.24 -5.97 -7.27
CA GLY A 261 -27.57 -7.37 -6.96
C GLY A 261 -26.36 -8.27 -6.67
N TYR A 262 -25.16 -7.69 -6.52
CA TYR A 262 -23.96 -8.42 -6.16
C TYR A 262 -23.72 -8.36 -4.64
N ASP A 263 -23.00 -9.34 -4.10
CA ASP A 263 -22.60 -9.34 -2.70
C ASP A 263 -21.55 -8.23 -2.47
N PHE A 264 -21.94 -7.18 -1.74
CA PHE A 264 -21.06 -6.09 -1.31
C PHE A 264 -20.81 -6.11 0.20
N ASN A 265 -21.00 -7.27 0.84
CA ASN A 265 -20.70 -7.46 2.24
C ASN A 265 -19.20 -7.25 2.51
N CYS A 266 -18.90 -6.90 3.77
CA CYS A 266 -17.54 -6.88 4.27
C CYS A 266 -17.23 -8.26 4.86
N TYR A 267 -16.20 -8.92 4.33
CA TYR A 267 -15.73 -10.21 4.81
C TYR A 267 -14.56 -9.99 5.77
N ARG A 268 -14.51 -10.80 6.82
CA ARG A 268 -13.40 -10.87 7.76
C ARG A 268 -12.64 -12.18 7.51
N TYR A 269 -11.35 -12.06 7.23
CA TYR A 269 -10.41 -13.15 7.15
C TYR A 269 -9.52 -13.14 8.39
N GLU A 270 -9.19 -14.32 8.90
CA GLU A 270 -8.20 -14.49 9.96
C GLU A 270 -7.02 -15.26 9.39
N ILE A 271 -5.89 -14.58 9.26
CA ILE A 271 -4.66 -15.12 8.69
C ILE A 271 -3.80 -15.59 9.86
N ILE A 272 -3.64 -16.91 9.95
CA ILE A 272 -2.83 -17.57 10.96
C ILE A 272 -1.42 -17.72 10.39
N LEU A 273 -0.47 -16.97 10.96
CA LEU A 273 0.93 -17.07 10.58
C LEU A 273 1.62 -18.23 11.32
N PRO A 274 2.66 -18.84 10.73
CA PRO A 274 3.52 -19.78 11.45
C PRO A 274 4.09 -19.16 12.71
N ASP A 275 4.39 -19.98 13.71
CA ASP A 275 5.13 -19.56 14.91
C ASP A 275 6.56 -19.13 14.58
#